data_AF-A0A1S8Y3A3-F1
#
_entry.id   AF-A0A1S8Y3A3-F1
#
_cell.length_a   1.000
_cell.length_b   1.000
_cell.length_c   1.000
_cell.angle_alpha   90.00
_cell.angle_beta   90.00
_cell.angle_gamma   90.00
#
_symmetry.space_group_name_H-M   'P 1'
#
loop_
_entity.id
_entity.type
_entity.pdbx_description
1 polymer ?
#
loop_
_entity_poly.entity_id
_entity_poly.type
_entity_poly.pdbx_seq_one_letter_code
_entity_poly.pdbx_strand_id
1 'polypeptide(L)'
;PTPTSGGGTGPRVAYTMNSWGTGFTASIDITNTGTSAINGWTLAFTLPSGQSITSGWGATYSPSSGQVSARNVEYNGTIAPGATINVGFQATTSGNTAEPTAFTLNGVACTVV
;
A
#
# COMPACT_ATOMS: atom_id res chain seq x y z
N PRO A 1 20.30 -4.51 12.21
CA PRO A 1 19.48 -4.89 11.04
C PRO A 1 19.10 -3.66 10.21
N THR A 2 19.96 -3.33 9.26
CA THR A 2 19.72 -2.29 8.25
C THR A 2 18.77 -2.87 7.19
N PRO A 3 17.65 -2.21 6.84
CA PRO A 3 16.88 -2.64 5.69
C PRO A 3 17.74 -2.38 4.45
N THR A 4 18.16 -3.47 3.81
CA THR A 4 18.87 -3.44 2.54
C THR A 4 17.98 -2.70 1.54
N SER A 5 18.40 -1.49 1.15
CA SER A 5 17.89 -0.80 -0.02
C SER A 5 18.31 -1.63 -1.23
N GLY A 6 17.50 -2.66 -1.55
CA GLY A 6 17.68 -3.52 -2.70
C GLY A 6 17.37 -2.70 -3.95
N GLY A 7 18.37 -2.56 -4.82
CA GLY A 7 18.31 -1.71 -6.00
C GLY A 7 17.03 -1.90 -6.84
N GLY A 8 16.32 -0.79 -7.03
CA GLY A 8 15.90 -0.29 -8.35
C GLY A 8 15.13 -1.20 -9.31
N THR A 9 14.43 -2.25 -8.86
CA THR A 9 13.59 -3.08 -9.78
C THR A 9 12.28 -3.56 -9.16
N GLY A 10 11.91 -3.04 -7.99
CA GLY A 10 10.63 -3.30 -7.37
C GLY A 10 9.53 -2.38 -7.90
N PRO A 11 8.26 -2.78 -7.80
CA PRO A 11 7.12 -1.94 -8.16
C PRO A 11 7.16 -0.60 -7.41
N ARG A 12 6.67 0.45 -8.07
CA ARG A 12 6.63 1.80 -7.51
C ARG A 12 5.29 2.00 -6.81
N VAL A 13 5.33 2.59 -5.62
CA VAL A 13 4.13 2.86 -4.81
C VAL A 13 4.12 4.33 -4.45
N ALA A 14 3.15 5.08 -4.96
CA ALA A 14 2.89 6.45 -4.49
C ALA A 14 1.81 6.40 -3.42
N TYR A 15 2.08 6.99 -2.26
CA TYR A 15 1.14 7.04 -1.14
C TYR A 15 0.74 8.48 -0.90
N THR A 16 -0.56 8.76 -0.93
CA THR A 16 -1.12 10.09 -0.69
C THR A 16 -2.09 10.02 0.47
N MET A 17 -1.77 10.71 1.55
CA MET A 17 -2.63 10.80 2.74
C MET A 17 -3.33 12.14 2.84
N ASN A 18 -4.64 12.10 3.08
CA ASN A 18 -5.47 13.27 3.36
C ASN A 18 -6.18 13.09 4.71
N SER A 19 -5.73 13.82 5.74
CA SER A 19 -6.27 13.74 7.10
C SER A 19 -7.15 14.95 7.47
N TRP A 20 -8.24 14.72 8.21
CA TRP A 20 -9.20 15.75 8.64
C TRP A 20 -9.44 15.78 10.16
N GLY A 21 -8.39 15.55 10.96
CA GLY A 21 -8.43 15.64 12.43
C GLY A 21 -8.40 14.27 13.09
N THR A 22 -9.53 13.56 13.13
CA THR A 22 -9.66 12.23 13.76
C THR A 22 -9.69 11.07 12.77
N GLY A 23 -9.57 11.37 11.47
CA GLY A 23 -9.56 10.38 10.41
C GLY A 23 -8.73 10.84 9.22
N PHE A 24 -8.41 9.88 8.36
CA PHE A 24 -7.71 10.12 7.12
C PHE A 24 -8.12 9.14 6.04
N THR A 25 -7.93 9.57 4.80
CA THR A 25 -7.99 8.73 3.61
C THR A 25 -6.60 8.61 3.06
N ALA A 26 -6.19 7.38 2.76
CA ALA A 26 -4.98 7.07 2.04
C ALA A 26 -5.32 6.58 0.64
N SER A 27 -4.63 7.11 -0.36
CA SER A 27 -4.64 6.64 -1.74
C SER A 27 -3.27 6.05 -2.05
N ILE A 28 -3.24 4.89 -2.69
CA ILE A 28 -2.05 4.12 -3.01
C ILE A 28 -2.09 3.81 -4.51
N ASP A 29 -1.14 4.38 -5.25
CA ASP A 29 -0.93 4.07 -6.65
C ASP A 29 0.19 3.04 -6.77
N ILE A 30 -0.16 1.83 -7.22
CA ILE A 30 0.78 0.73 -7.41
C ILE A 30 1.09 0.64 -8.90
N THR A 31 2.31 1.01 -9.27
CA THR A 31 2.83 0.92 -10.63
C THR A 31 3.76 -0.28 -10.76
N ASN A 32 3.44 -1.17 -11.69
CA ASN A 32 4.35 -2.27 -12.04
C ASN A 32 5.47 -1.73 -12.94
N THR A 33 6.66 -1.54 -12.36
CA THR A 33 7.88 -1.11 -13.07
C THR A 33 8.69 -2.28 -13.63
N GLY A 34 8.23 -3.52 -13.39
CA GLY A 34 8.86 -4.73 -13.88
C GLY A 34 8.52 -5.02 -15.35
N THR A 35 9.07 -6.12 -15.85
CA THR A 35 8.86 -6.59 -17.24
C THR A 35 7.80 -7.68 -17.35
N SER A 36 7.31 -8.21 -16.22
CA SER A 36 6.29 -9.26 -16.18
C SER A 36 5.00 -8.75 -15.56
N ALA A 37 3.85 -9.24 -16.06
CA ALA A 37 2.56 -8.93 -15.47
C ALA A 37 2.45 -9.57 -14.08
N ILE A 38 1.96 -8.80 -13.11
CA ILE A 38 1.72 -9.28 -11.76
C ILE A 38 0.31 -9.85 -11.74
N ASN A 39 0.16 -11.14 -11.47
CA ASN A 39 -1.13 -11.83 -11.39
C ASN A 39 -1.44 -12.16 -9.93
N GLY A 40 -2.42 -11.46 -9.37
CA GLY A 40 -2.71 -11.48 -7.94
C GLY A 40 -1.63 -10.70 -7.18
N TRP A 41 -2.02 -9.58 -6.59
CA TRP A 41 -1.07 -8.75 -5.84
C TRP A 41 -1.54 -8.57 -4.40
N THR A 42 -0.57 -8.60 -3.49
CA THR A 42 -0.75 -8.38 -2.06
C THR A 42 0.29 -7.38 -1.62
N LEU A 43 -0.17 -6.19 -1.24
CA LEU A 43 0.64 -5.12 -0.72
C LEU A 43 0.65 -5.20 0.81
N ALA A 44 1.78 -5.49 1.42
CA ALA A 44 1.95 -5.48 2.86
C ALA A 44 2.68 -4.21 3.30
N PHE A 45 2.14 -3.55 4.31
CA PHE A 45 2.68 -2.35 4.93
C PHE A 45 2.35 -2.30 6.42
N THR A 46 3.13 -1.52 7.17
CA THR A 46 2.89 -1.35 8.60
C THR A 46 2.24 0.01 8.84
N LEU A 47 1.02 -0.02 9.37
CA LEU A 47 0.37 1.17 9.89
C LEU A 47 1.00 1.58 11.23
N PRO A 48 1.35 2.86 11.40
CA PRO A 48 1.78 3.39 12.68
C PRO A 48 0.72 3.18 13.78
N SER A 49 1.20 3.06 15.02
CA SER A 49 0.33 2.91 16.17
C SER A 49 -0.61 4.10 16.33
N GLY A 50 -1.88 3.82 16.63
CA GLY A 50 -2.92 4.85 16.74
C GLY A 50 -3.67 5.11 15.44
N GLN A 51 -3.41 4.33 14.38
CA GLN A 51 -4.20 4.29 13.15
C GLN A 51 -4.96 2.97 13.03
N SER A 52 -6.22 3.05 12.59
CA SER A 52 -7.08 1.88 12.36
C SER A 52 -7.91 2.04 11.09
N ILE A 53 -7.76 1.13 10.14
CA ILE A 53 -8.56 1.09 8.91
C ILE A 53 -10.01 0.80 9.26
N THR A 54 -10.90 1.67 8.79
CA THR A 54 -12.36 1.52 8.92
C THR A 54 -13.00 0.98 7.65
N SER A 55 -12.49 1.38 6.49
CA SER A 55 -13.03 0.96 5.19
C SER A 55 -11.97 1.08 4.10
N GLY A 56 -12.13 0.39 2.97
CA GLY A 56 -11.24 0.52 1.83
C GLY A 56 -11.88 0.13 0.51
N TRP A 57 -11.25 0.53 -0.58
CA TRP A 57 -11.70 0.27 -1.95
C TRP A 57 -10.53 -0.13 -2.84
N GLY A 58 -10.84 -0.90 -3.88
CA GLY A 58 -9.85 -1.46 -4.79
C GLY A 58 -8.95 -2.53 -4.17
N ALA A 59 -9.05 -2.79 -2.87
CA ALA A 59 -8.34 -3.84 -2.18
C ALA A 59 -9.06 -4.26 -0.91
N THR A 60 -8.81 -5.48 -0.46
CA THR A 60 -9.26 -5.99 0.84
C THR A 60 -8.12 -5.84 1.83
N TYR A 61 -8.32 -5.08 2.90
CA TYR A 61 -7.32 -4.78 3.92
C TYR A 61 -7.55 -5.65 5.16
N SER A 62 -6.51 -6.36 5.61
CA SER A 62 -6.56 -7.11 6.86
C SER A 62 -5.16 -7.38 7.42
N PRO A 63 -4.96 -7.33 8.75
CA PRO A 63 -5.84 -6.74 9.77
C PRO A 63 -5.99 -5.21 9.60
N SER A 64 -6.86 -4.58 10.39
CA SER A 64 -7.13 -3.13 10.31
C SER A 64 -6.05 -2.24 10.94
N SER A 65 -5.09 -2.79 11.67
CA SER A 65 -4.04 -2.04 12.36
C SER A 65 -2.76 -2.87 12.48
N GLY A 66 -1.62 -2.21 12.76
CA GLY A 66 -0.31 -2.87 12.80
C GLY A 66 0.16 -3.26 11.40
N GLN A 67 0.49 -4.54 11.18
CA GLN A 67 0.91 -5.02 9.87
C GLN A 67 -0.31 -5.33 9.00
N VAL A 68 -0.66 -4.43 8.09
CA VAL A 68 -1.80 -4.57 7.18
C VAL A 68 -1.37 -5.22 5.89
N SER A 69 -2.19 -6.15 5.40
CA SER A 69 -2.08 -6.72 4.06
C SER A 69 -3.28 -6.27 3.23
N ALA A 70 -3.01 -5.51 2.16
CA ALA A 70 -3.98 -5.12 1.16
C ALA A 70 -3.89 -6.11 -0.02
N ARG A 71 -4.94 -6.90 -0.21
CA ARG A 71 -5.03 -7.88 -1.30
C ARG A 71 -5.90 -7.34 -2.42
N ASN A 72 -5.51 -7.61 -3.66
CA ASN A 72 -6.31 -7.27 -4.82
C ASN A 72 -7.74 -7.83 -4.76
N VAL A 73 -8.65 -7.17 -5.47
CA VAL A 73 -9.99 -7.68 -5.76
C VAL A 73 -10.01 -8.29 -7.17
N GLU A 74 -11.07 -9.03 -7.51
CA GLU A 74 -11.11 -9.85 -8.73
C GLU A 74 -10.87 -9.03 -10.02
N TYR A 75 -11.40 -7.80 -10.10
CA TYR A 75 -11.30 -6.98 -11.31
C TYR A 75 -9.92 -6.33 -11.53
N ASN A 76 -9.09 -6.20 -10.48
CA ASN A 76 -7.78 -5.53 -10.56
C ASN A 76 -6.63 -6.43 -10.13
N GLY A 77 -6.82 -7.75 -10.18
CA GLY A 77 -5.79 -8.71 -9.81
C GLY A 77 -4.58 -8.73 -10.73
N THR A 78 -4.72 -8.33 -11.99
CA THR A 78 -3.62 -8.32 -12.95
C THR A 78 -3.12 -6.91 -13.21
N ILE A 79 -1.84 -6.66 -12.94
CA ILE A 79 -1.15 -5.40 -13.25
C ILE A 79 -0.13 -5.67 -14.35
N ALA A 80 -0.42 -5.23 -15.57
CA ALA A 80 0.50 -5.33 -16.70
C ALA A 80 1.78 -4.51 -16.44
N PRO A 81 2.93 -4.86 -17.05
CA PRO A 81 4.14 -4.05 -16.95
C PRO A 81 3.89 -2.62 -17.46
N GLY A 82 4.30 -1.62 -16.68
CA GLY A 82 4.03 -0.20 -16.91
C GLY A 82 2.61 0.26 -16.50
N ALA A 83 1.71 -0.64 -16.15
CA ALA A 83 0.37 -0.26 -15.69
C ALA A 83 0.39 0.20 -14.23
N THR A 84 -0.55 1.08 -13.90
CA THR A 84 -0.77 1.59 -12.56
C THR A 84 -2.20 1.28 -12.15
N ILE A 85 -2.38 0.80 -10.92
CA ILE A 85 -3.68 0.69 -10.28
C ILE A 85 -3.74 1.63 -9.09
N ASN A 86 -4.91 2.22 -8.87
CA ASN A 86 -5.18 3.03 -7.70
C ASN A 86 -6.06 2.23 -6.74
N VAL A 87 -5.64 2.17 -5.47
CA VAL A 87 -6.42 1.62 -4.38
C VAL A 87 -6.38 2.59 -3.21
N GLY A 88 -7.35 2.51 -2.30
CA GLY A 88 -7.34 3.41 -1.16
C GLY A 88 -8.05 2.84 0.04
N PHE A 89 -7.83 3.47 1.17
CA PHE A 89 -8.49 3.13 2.42
C PHE A 89 -8.77 4.36 3.26
N GLN A 90 -9.83 4.28 4.04
CA GLN A 90 -10.15 5.21 5.11
C GLN A 90 -9.74 4.58 6.44
N ALA A 91 -9.11 5.38 7.28
CA ALA A 91 -8.70 4.99 8.62
C ALA A 91 -8.98 6.11 9.62
N THR A 92 -9.17 5.74 10.88
CA THR A 92 -9.21 6.67 12.01
C THR A 92 -7.82 6.86 12.58
N THR A 93 -7.54 8.05 13.09
CA THR A 93 -6.27 8.38 13.76
C THR A 93 -6.51 9.20 15.03
N SER A 94 -5.73 8.93 16.08
CA SER A 94 -5.72 9.71 17.32
C SER A 94 -4.63 10.80 17.30
N GLY A 95 -4.47 11.50 16.17
CA GLY A 95 -3.46 12.54 15.98
C GLY A 95 -2.11 12.06 15.46
N ASN A 96 -1.96 10.76 15.15
CA ASN A 96 -0.78 10.24 14.49
C ASN A 96 -1.00 10.19 12.97
N THR A 97 -0.37 11.09 12.24
CA THR A 97 -0.41 11.16 10.78
C THR A 97 0.87 10.63 10.13
N ALA A 98 1.64 9.80 10.84
CA ALA A 98 2.80 9.16 10.25
C ALA A 98 2.38 8.24 9.11
N GLU A 99 3.19 8.23 8.05
CA GLU A 99 2.95 7.44 6.85
C GLU A 99 3.82 6.17 6.88
N PRO A 100 3.37 5.06 6.26
CA PRO A 100 4.20 3.88 6.13
C PRO A 100 5.40 4.21 5.23
N THR A 101 6.62 3.91 5.68
CA THR A 101 7.84 4.15 4.89
C THR A 101 8.27 2.94 4.08
N ALA A 102 7.66 1.77 4.32
CA ALA A 102 8.01 0.51 3.69
C ALA A 102 6.76 -0.21 3.23
N PHE A 103 6.76 -0.57 1.94
CA PHE A 103 5.73 -1.38 1.32
C PHE A 103 6.40 -2.55 0.62
N THR A 104 5.74 -3.69 0.64
CA THR A 104 6.18 -4.88 -0.11
C THR A 104 5.01 -5.39 -0.93
N LEU A 105 5.23 -5.66 -2.22
CA LEU A 105 4.23 -6.24 -3.11
C LEU A 105 4.64 -7.67 -3.42
N ASN A 106 3.83 -8.65 -3.01
CA ASN A 106 4.13 -10.08 -3.14
C ASN A 106 5.51 -10.47 -2.58
N GLY A 107 5.94 -9.79 -1.50
CA GLY A 107 7.26 -9.99 -0.89
C GLY A 107 8.42 -9.24 -1.56
N VAL A 108 8.18 -8.52 -2.65
CA VAL A 108 9.17 -7.64 -3.30
C VAL A 108 9.08 -6.25 -2.67
N ALA A 109 10.21 -5.68 -2.25
CA ALA A 109 10.25 -4.32 -1.71
C ALA A 109 9.85 -3.29 -2.79
N CYS A 110 8.86 -2.45 -2.49
CA CYS A 110 8.42 -1.39 -3.36
C CYS A 110 9.26 -0.14 -3.16
N THR A 111 9.41 0.66 -4.22
CA THR A 111 9.98 2.01 -4.10
C THR A 111 8.85 2.99 -3.79
N VAL A 112 8.94 3.64 -2.62
CA VAL A 112 8.00 4.70 -2.19
C VAL A 112 8.48 6.05 -2.71
N VAL A 113 7.55 6.87 -3.17
CA VAL A 113 7.81 8.05 -4.00
C VAL A 113 6.79 9.16 -3.81
#